data_AF-A0A066PXN8-F1
#
_entry.id   AF-A0A066PXN8-F1
#
_cell.length_a   1.000
_cell.length_b   1.000
_cell.length_c   1.000
_cell.angle_alpha   90.00
_cell.angle_beta   90.00
_cell.angle_gamma   90.00
#
_symmetry.space_group_name_H-M   'P 1'
#
loop_
_entity.id
_entity.type
_entity.pdbx_description
1 polymer ?
#
loop_
_entity_poly.entity_id
_entity_poly.type
_entity_poly.pdbx_seq_one_letter_code
_entity_poly.pdbx_strand_id
1 'polypeptide(L)' 'MSKRLGKIPPTHPYVAEITLDPADYYRFSCLTDDAPELRVLDVDQSQPDIWTVFVACASAETASRLKSAW' A
#
# COMPACT_ATOMS: atom_id res chain seq x y z
N MET A 1 7.51 -18.60 -1.74
CA MET A 1 8.56 -17.60 -2.05
C MET A 1 8.26 -16.37 -1.20
N SER A 2 9.12 -16.02 -0.25
CA SER A 2 8.91 -14.82 0.60
C SER A 2 9.19 -13.58 -0.23
N LYS A 3 8.14 -12.91 -0.71
CA LYS A 3 8.25 -11.66 -1.47
C LYS A 3 8.84 -10.60 -0.54
N ARG A 4 9.97 -10.01 -0.93
CA ARG A 4 10.68 -9.03 -0.10
C ARG A 4 9.96 -7.70 -0.25
N LEU A 5 9.22 -7.31 0.79
CA LEU A 5 8.80 -5.92 0.93
C LEU A 5 10.02 -5.02 0.74
N GLY A 6 9.87 -3.95 -0.05
CA GLY A 6 10.89 -2.92 -0.16
C GLY A 6 11.34 -2.44 1.23
N LYS A 7 12.51 -1.80 1.30
CA LYS A 7 13.04 -1.31 2.58
C LYS A 7 12.02 -0.38 3.25
N ILE A 8 11.48 -0.81 4.39
CA ILE A 8 10.52 -0.01 5.18
C ILE A 8 11.26 1.23 5.69
N PRO A 9 10.82 2.45 5.36
CA PRO A 9 11.45 3.66 5.86
C PRO A 9 11.20 3.80 7.38
N PRO A 10 12.18 4.31 8.15
CA PRO A 10 12.00 4.49 9.59
C PRO A 10 10.91 5.52 9.93
N THR A 11 10.59 6.43 9.02
CA THR A 11 9.49 7.41 9.13
C THR A 11 8.11 6.80 8.91
N HIS A 12 8.03 5.61 8.30
CA HIS A 12 6.78 4.92 7.97
C HIS A 12 6.85 3.47 8.45
N PRO A 13 6.91 3.22 9.77
CA PRO A 13 7.23 1.90 10.32
C PRO A 13 6.09 0.88 10.23
N TYR A 14 4.87 1.30 9.89
CA TYR A 14 3.70 0.42 9.80
C TYR A 14 3.45 0.02 8.36
N VAL A 15 3.01 -1.22 8.12
CA VAL A 15 2.69 -1.69 6.76
C VAL A 15 1.22 -2.08 6.69
N ALA A 16 0.54 -1.54 5.69
CA ALA A 16 -0.81 -1.92 5.29
C ALA A 16 -0.76 -2.73 3.99
N GLU A 17 -1.54 -3.81 3.96
CA GLU A 17 -1.78 -4.63 2.79
C GLU A 17 -3.17 -4.28 2.28
N ILE A 18 -3.24 -3.74 1.07
CA ILE A 18 -4.48 -3.30 0.43
C ILE A 18 -4.70 -4.16 -0.81
N THR A 19 -5.90 -4.69 -0.94
CA THR A 19 -6.27 -5.53 -2.07
C THR A 19 -7.26 -4.75 -2.92
N LEU A 20 -6.95 -4.52 -4.19
CA LEU A 20 -7.76 -3.68 -5.07
C LEU A 20 -7.78 -4.22 -6.51
N ASP A 21 -8.77 -3.77 -7.29
CA ASP A 21 -8.84 -4.05 -8.72
C ASP A 21 -7.75 -3.26 -9.47
N PRO A 22 -7.06 -3.85 -10.47
CA PRO A 22 -6.05 -3.14 -11.24
C PRO A 22 -6.53 -1.82 -11.87
N ALA A 23 -7.82 -1.71 -12.23
CA ALA A 23 -8.39 -0.48 -12.75
C ALA A 23 -8.39 0.66 -11.71
N ASP A 24 -8.49 0.33 -10.43
CA ASP A 24 -8.45 1.29 -9.32
C ASP A 24 -7.01 1.66 -8.89
N TYR A 25 -6.00 0.89 -9.33
CA TYR A 25 -4.61 1.11 -8.93
C TYR A 25 -4.11 2.51 -9.28
N TYR A 26 -4.49 3.05 -10.44
CA TYR A 26 -4.07 4.40 -10.83
C TYR A 26 -4.60 5.45 -9.85
N ARG A 27 -5.88 5.34 -9.47
CA ARG A 27 -6.50 6.24 -8.49
C ARG A 27 -5.85 6.08 -7.11
N PHE A 28 -5.59 4.85 -6.70
CA PHE A 28 -4.88 4.55 -5.45
C PHE A 28 -3.48 5.19 -5.44
N SER A 29 -2.71 5.01 -6.52
CA SER A 29 -1.36 5.55 -6.66
C SER A 29 -1.35 7.07 -6.55
N CYS A 30 -2.28 7.77 -7.21
CA CYS A 30 -2.40 9.23 -7.08
C CYS A 30 -2.72 9.67 -5.65
N LEU A 31 -3.62 8.97 -4.95
CA LEU A 31 -3.94 9.29 -3.55
C LEU A 31 -2.75 9.07 -2.63
N THR A 32 -1.98 8.00 -2.83
CA THR A 32 -0.79 7.73 -2.03
C THR A 32 0.38 8.67 -2.31
N ASP A 33 0.48 9.21 -3.53
CA ASP A 33 1.52 10.18 -3.90
C ASP A 33 1.26 11.55 -3.26
N ASP A 34 -0.01 11.94 -3.15
CA ASP A 34 -0.43 13.19 -2.51
C ASP A 34 -0.37 13.13 -0.97
N ALA A 35 -0.39 11.93 -0.39
CA ALA A 35 -0.40 11.72 1.06
C ALA A 35 1.02 11.41 1.61
N PRO A 36 1.71 12.39 2.25
CA PRO A 36 3.08 12.17 2.73
C PRO A 36 3.19 11.14 3.86
N GLU A 37 2.09 10.84 4.58
CA GLU A 37 2.05 9.76 5.56
C GLU A 37 1.96 8.35 4.96
N LEU A 38 1.85 8.23 3.63
CA LEU A 38 1.77 6.97 2.90
C LEU A 38 2.97 6.80 1.96
N ARG A 39 3.42 5.56 1.77
CA ARG A 39 4.45 5.25 0.78
C ARG A 39 4.30 3.83 0.28
N VAL A 40 4.02 3.68 -1.01
CA VAL A 40 3.93 2.36 -1.64
C VAL A 40 5.32 1.69 -1.61
N LEU A 41 5.38 0.47 -1.09
CA LEU A 41 6.59 -0.34 -0.98
C LEU A 41 6.71 -1.36 -2.11
N ASP A 42 5.61 -2.03 -2.42
CA ASP A 42 5.53 -3.08 -3.44
C ASP A 42 4.09 -3.23 -3.94
N VAL A 43 3.94 -3.76 -5.15
CA VAL A 43 2.65 -4.16 -5.70
C VAL A 43 2.77 -5.59 -6.19
N ASP A 44 1.94 -6.47 -5.64
CA ASP A 44 1.72 -7.81 -6.15
C ASP A 44 0.67 -7.82 -7.24
N GLN A 45 1.14 -8.10 -8.45
CA GLN A 45 0.33 -8.23 -9.66
C GLN A 45 0.26 -9.70 -10.10
N SER A 46 0.49 -10.65 -9.18
CA SER A 46 0.55 -12.08 -9.52
C SER A 46 -0.82 -12.61 -9.96
N GLN A 47 -1.91 -11.95 -9.54
CA GLN A 47 -3.27 -12.24 -9.99
C GLN A 47 -3.75 -11.12 -10.93
N PRO A 48 -4.31 -11.45 -12.10
CA PRO A 48 -4.67 -10.44 -13.11
C PRO A 48 -5.89 -9.60 -12.72
N ASP A 49 -6.81 -10.15 -11.93
CA ASP A 49 -8.06 -9.48 -11.53
C ASP A 49 -7.95 -8.79 -10.17
N ILE A 50 -6.87 -9.03 -9.42
CA ILE A 50 -6.74 -8.52 -8.05
C ILE A 50 -5.29 -8.29 -7.69
N TRP A 51 -4.96 -7.04 -7.35
CA TRP A 51 -3.60 -6.66 -6.99
C TRP A 51 -3.51 -6.42 -5.49
N THR A 52 -2.39 -6.82 -4.89
CA THR A 52 -2.10 -6.55 -3.48
C THR A 52 -1.02 -5.47 -3.39
N VAL A 53 -1.38 -4.29 -2.90
CA VAL A 53 -0.46 -3.17 -2.70
C VAL A 53 0.00 -3.14 -1.25
N PHE A 54 1.31 -3.06 -1.05
CA PHE A 54 1.92 -2.92 0.26
C PHE A 54 2.30 -1.46 0.48
N VAL A 55 1.73 -0.83 1.51
CA VAL A 55 1.93 0.60 1.80
C VAL A 55 2.52 0.79 3.19
N ALA A 56 3.67 1.44 3.25
CA ALA A 56 4.24 1.94 4.48
C ALA A 56 3.47 3.18 4.95
N CYS A 57 3.09 3.20 6.23
CA CYS A 57 2.29 4.22 6.86
C CYS A 57 3.07 4.85 8.04
N ALA A 58 2.93 6.16 8.22
CA ALA A 58 3.55 6.88 9.33
C ALA A 58 3.01 6.48 10.72
N SER A 59 1.80 5.91 10.77
CA SER A 59 1.13 5.54 12.03
C SER A 59 0.21 4.33 11.85
N ALA A 60 0.00 3.58 12.95
CA ALA A 60 -0.92 2.44 12.97
C ALA A 60 -2.36 2.84 12.64
N GLU A 61 -2.78 4.04 13.07
CA GLU A 61 -4.10 4.58 12.78
C GLU A 61 -4.29 4.82 11.27
N THR A 62 -3.29 5.42 10.61
CA THR A 62 -3.29 5.60 9.15
C THR A 62 -3.38 4.27 8.41
N ALA A 63 -2.60 3.26 8.86
CA ALA A 63 -2.66 1.92 8.28
C ALA A 63 -4.06 1.29 8.42
N SER A 64 -4.68 1.45 9.60
CA SER A 64 -6.04 0.95 9.86
C SER A 64 -7.09 1.66 9.01
N ARG A 65 -7.02 3.00 8.92
CA ARG A 65 -7.93 3.79 8.07
C ARG A 65 -7.79 3.44 6.59
N LEU A 66 -6.56 3.26 6.10
CA LEU A 66 -6.31 2.88 4.72
C LEU A 66 -6.93 1.52 4.39
N LYS A 67 -6.76 0.53 5.29
CA LYS A 67 -7.39 -0.80 5.16
C LYS A 67 -8.92 -0.80 5.27
N SER A 68 -9.51 0.24 5.86
CA SER A 68 -10.96 0.35 5.98
C SER A 68 -11.58 1.11 4.79
N ALA A 69 -10.78 1.89 4.06
CA ALA A 69 -11.23 2.71 2.94
C ALA A 69 -11.22 1.95 1.60
N TRP A 70 -10.52 0.81 1.55
CA TRP A 70 -10.32 -0.05 0.40
C TRP A 70 -10.60 -1.49 0.79
#